data_AF-G0VKD3-F1
#
_entry.id   AF-G0VKD3-F1
#
_cell.length_a   1.000
_cell.length_b   1.000
_cell.length_c   1.000
_cell.angle_alpha   90.00
_cell.angle_beta   90.00
_cell.angle_gamma   90.00
#
_symmetry.space_group_name_H-M   'P 1'
#
loop_
_entity.id
_entity.type
_entity.pdbx_description
1 polymer ?
#
loop_
_entity_poly.entity_id
_entity_poly.type
_entity_poly.pdbx_seq_one_letter_code
_entity_poly.pdbx_strand_id
1 'polypeptide(L)'
;MTTPSAIYKHGDELEKHFQVDINNARYKTTNGSTTGPSEHVLNAGQIDRDRPSDPKLLDNTESSSPSYTPLSLLRMQLTGLQDDINIFLTERMEVAKMKKSKLASDAEEKRIEEEIKVLLDGGDDDNSETENEQ
;
A
#
# COMPACT_ATOMS: atom_id res chain seq x y z
N MET A 1 4.01 21.93 -16.29
CA MET A 1 3.10 21.59 -15.17
C MET A 1 3.95 21.22 -13.98
N THR A 2 3.60 21.71 -12.79
CA THR A 2 4.27 21.32 -11.53
C THR A 2 3.89 19.89 -11.17
N THR A 3 4.88 19.04 -10.93
CA THR A 3 4.66 17.68 -10.42
C THR A 3 4.51 17.71 -8.89
N PRO A 4 3.71 16.80 -8.31
CA PRO A 4 3.63 16.68 -6.86
C PRO A 4 4.96 16.17 -6.28
N SER A 5 5.24 16.54 -5.05
CA SER A 5 6.40 16.09 -4.29
C SER A 5 6.04 15.96 -2.82
N ALA A 6 6.84 15.19 -2.07
CA ALA A 6 6.66 15.03 -0.63
C ALA A 6 8.02 15.06 0.07
N ILE A 7 8.04 15.49 1.33
CA ILE A 7 9.22 15.47 2.18
C ILE A 7 8.83 14.78 3.48
N TYR A 8 9.53 13.69 3.79
CA TYR A 8 9.43 13.00 5.06
C TYR A 8 10.56 13.47 5.97
N LYS A 9 10.24 13.82 7.22
CA LYS A 9 11.22 14.16 8.27
C LYS A 9 10.95 13.35 9.53
N HIS A 10 12.01 12.85 10.15
CA HIS A 10 11.94 12.13 11.43
C HIS A 10 13.08 12.55 12.34
N GLY A 11 12.76 13.35 13.36
CA GLY A 11 13.76 14.06 14.14
C GLY A 11 14.63 14.97 13.27
N ASP A 12 15.82 15.29 13.75
CA ASP A 12 16.81 16.11 13.02
C ASP A 12 17.74 15.27 12.12
N GLU A 13 17.71 13.94 12.24
CA GLU A 13 18.69 13.05 11.61
C GLU A 13 18.26 12.48 10.26
N LEU A 14 16.95 12.45 9.96
CA LEU A 14 16.48 11.86 8.71
C LEU A 14 15.47 12.73 7.97
N GLU A 15 15.88 13.10 6.76
CA GLU A 15 15.06 13.79 5.78
C GLU A 15 15.09 13.01 4.46
N LYS A 16 13.91 12.66 3.93
CA LYS A 16 13.76 11.94 2.66
C LYS A 16 12.85 12.75 1.74
N HIS A 17 13.36 13.08 0.57
CA HIS A 17 12.62 13.80 -0.47
C HIS A 17 12.08 12.79 -1.48
N PHE A 18 10.81 12.94 -1.83
CA PHE A 18 10.13 12.17 -2.85
C PHE A 18 9.75 13.11 -4.00
N GLN A 19 10.20 12.76 -5.20
CA GLN A 19 9.94 13.52 -6.41
C GLN A 19 9.44 12.59 -7.50
N VAL A 20 8.44 13.05 -8.23
CA VAL A 20 7.88 12.32 -9.37
C VAL A 20 8.91 12.26 -10.50
N ASP A 21 9.22 11.04 -10.95
CA ASP A 21 9.98 10.79 -12.16
C ASP A 21 9.02 10.52 -13.33
N ILE A 22 8.85 11.53 -14.20
CA ILE A 22 7.95 11.46 -15.35
C ILE A 22 8.34 10.36 -16.34
N ASN A 23 9.60 9.91 -16.36
CA ASN A 23 10.03 8.86 -17.28
C ASN A 23 9.65 7.47 -16.78
N ASN A 24 9.50 7.30 -15.46
CA ASN A 24 9.24 6.03 -14.85
C ASN A 24 7.77 5.59 -15.01
N ALA A 25 7.57 4.32 -15.37
CA ALA A 25 6.26 3.74 -15.62
C ALA A 25 5.33 3.75 -14.39
N ARG A 26 5.88 3.71 -13.16
CA ARG A 26 5.07 3.76 -11.92
C ARG A 26 4.26 5.06 -11.77
N TYR A 27 4.76 6.14 -12.35
CA TYR A 27 4.07 7.44 -12.39
C TYR A 27 3.16 7.61 -13.61
N LYS A 28 3.00 6.54 -14.41
CA LYS A 28 2.17 6.49 -15.61
C LYS A 28 1.00 5.49 -15.50
N THR A 29 0.70 5.04 -14.29
CA THR A 29 -0.39 4.10 -14.00
C THR A 29 -1.20 4.62 -12.82
N THR A 30 -2.48 4.26 -12.78
CA THR A 30 -3.35 4.49 -11.62
C THR A 30 -3.43 3.27 -10.71
N ASN A 31 -2.75 2.19 -11.10
CA ASN A 31 -2.62 0.95 -10.33
C ASN A 31 -1.17 0.85 -9.87
N GLY A 32 -0.92 1.25 -8.63
CA GLY A 32 0.38 1.17 -7.98
C GLY A 32 0.61 -0.22 -7.39
N SER A 33 1.87 -0.59 -7.17
CA SER A 33 2.22 -1.90 -6.60
C SER A 33 1.75 -2.06 -5.15
N THR A 34 1.57 -0.95 -4.43
CA THR A 34 1.09 -0.94 -3.04
C THR A 34 -0.40 -0.62 -2.90
N THR A 35 -1.11 -0.46 -4.03
CA THR A 35 -2.53 -0.05 -4.05
C THR A 35 -3.52 -1.22 -4.10
N GLY A 36 -3.03 -2.47 -4.20
CA GLY A 36 -3.86 -3.67 -4.24
C GLY A 36 -4.00 -4.36 -2.88
N PRO A 37 -4.92 -5.33 -2.76
CA PRO A 37 -5.03 -6.20 -1.60
C PRO A 37 -3.70 -6.94 -1.34
N SER A 38 -3.44 -7.27 -0.08
CA SER A 38 -2.22 -8.01 0.30
C SER A 38 -2.16 -9.38 -0.39
N GLU A 39 -0.95 -9.93 -0.55
CA GLU A 39 -0.78 -11.27 -1.13
C GLU A 39 -1.59 -12.34 -0.39
N HIS A 40 -1.75 -12.20 0.93
CA HIS A 40 -2.61 -13.08 1.72
C HIS A 40 -4.07 -13.05 1.29
N VAL A 41 -4.61 -11.86 0.99
CA VAL A 41 -6.00 -11.67 0.54
C VAL A 41 -6.19 -12.17 -0.89
N LEU A 42 -5.20 -11.97 -1.76
CA LEU A 42 -5.21 -12.51 -3.13
C LEU A 42 -5.16 -14.04 -3.13
N ASN A 43 -4.33 -14.65 -2.28
CA ASN A 43 -4.23 -16.10 -2.13
C ASN A 43 -5.49 -16.74 -1.55
N ALA A 44 -6.29 -16.00 -0.78
CA ALA A 44 -7.60 -16.42 -0.30
C ALA A 44 -8.70 -16.41 -1.40
N GLY A 45 -8.36 -16.05 -2.64
CA GLY A 45 -9.28 -16.08 -3.78
C GLY A 45 -10.20 -14.87 -3.89
N GLN A 46 -9.94 -13.80 -3.14
CA GLN A 46 -10.75 -12.59 -3.17
C GLN A 46 -10.42 -11.74 -4.40
N ILE A 47 -11.45 -11.29 -5.12
CA ILE A 47 -11.32 -10.41 -6.29
C ILE A 47 -11.33 -8.96 -5.83
N ASP A 48 -10.32 -8.18 -6.21
CA ASP A 48 -10.25 -6.74 -5.95
C ASP A 48 -11.31 -5.97 -6.75
N ARG A 49 -12.39 -5.57 -6.07
CA ARG A 49 -13.46 -4.75 -6.65
C ARG A 49 -13.27 -3.25 -6.44
N ASP A 50 -12.33 -2.87 -5.57
CA ASP A 50 -12.09 -1.47 -5.18
C ASP A 50 -10.92 -0.85 -5.97
N ARG A 51 -10.46 -1.55 -7.01
CA ARG A 51 -9.40 -1.09 -7.90
C ARG A 51 -9.75 0.28 -8.51
N PRO A 52 -8.80 1.24 -8.52
CA PRO A 52 -9.01 2.53 -9.18
C PRO A 52 -9.28 2.34 -10.68
N SER A 53 -10.12 3.21 -11.24
CA SER A 53 -10.43 3.21 -12.68
C SER A 53 -9.16 3.34 -13.53
N ASP A 54 -9.25 3.19 -14.85
CA ASP A 54 -8.12 3.56 -15.72
C ASP A 54 -8.01 5.11 -15.88
N PRO A 55 -6.82 5.63 -16.25
CA PRO A 55 -6.64 7.05 -16.51
C PRO A 55 -7.45 7.50 -17.72
N LYS A 56 -8.14 8.65 -17.59
CA LYS A 56 -8.97 9.20 -18.66
C LYS A 56 -8.13 9.96 -19.69
N LEU A 57 -8.45 9.73 -20.96
CA LEU A 57 -7.86 10.44 -22.10
C LEU A 57 -8.62 11.75 -22.38
N LEU A 58 -7.97 12.72 -23.02
CA LEU A 58 -8.64 13.84 -23.67
C LEU A 58 -9.37 13.36 -24.92
N ASP A 59 -10.53 13.96 -25.17
CA ASP A 59 -11.30 13.75 -26.40
C ASP A 59 -10.44 14.10 -27.62
N ASN A 60 -10.48 13.25 -28.66
CA ASN A 60 -9.71 13.36 -29.92
C ASN A 60 -8.20 13.06 -29.84
N THR A 61 -7.77 12.22 -28.89
CA THR A 61 -6.38 11.73 -28.86
C THR A 61 -6.23 10.44 -29.66
N GLU A 62 -5.27 10.40 -30.59
CA GLU A 62 -4.91 9.17 -31.29
C GLU A 62 -4.26 8.17 -30.33
N SER A 63 -4.60 6.88 -30.49
CA SER A 63 -4.09 5.79 -29.64
C SER A 63 -2.55 5.67 -29.64
N SER A 64 -1.89 6.25 -30.64
CA SER A 64 -0.44 6.33 -30.83
C SER A 64 0.25 7.35 -29.90
N SER A 65 -0.47 8.34 -29.37
CA SER A 65 0.07 9.34 -28.44
C SER A 65 -1.03 9.83 -27.49
N PRO A 66 -1.40 8.98 -26.51
CA PRO A 66 -2.49 9.28 -25.60
C PRO A 66 -2.16 10.54 -24.78
N SER A 67 -3.03 11.55 -24.86
CA SER A 67 -2.96 12.69 -23.95
C SER A 67 -4.01 12.51 -22.86
N TYR A 68 -3.57 12.52 -21.61
CA TYR A 68 -4.42 12.29 -20.45
C TYR A 68 -4.99 13.60 -19.91
N THR A 69 -6.16 13.52 -19.26
CA THR A 69 -6.72 14.68 -18.55
C THR A 69 -5.78 15.12 -17.42
N PRO A 70 -5.75 16.41 -17.04
CA PRO A 70 -4.89 16.90 -15.96
C PRO A 70 -5.09 16.13 -14.64
N LEU A 71 -6.33 15.74 -14.33
CA LEU A 71 -6.64 14.94 -13.14
C LEU A 71 -6.13 13.49 -13.25
N SER A 72 -6.15 12.90 -14.45
CA SER A 72 -5.60 11.56 -14.67
C SER A 72 -4.08 11.56 -14.51
N LEU A 73 -3.41 12.57 -15.08
CA LEU A 73 -1.97 12.77 -14.87
C LEU A 73 -1.64 12.94 -13.39
N LEU A 74 -2.38 13.78 -12.68
CA LEU A 74 -2.19 13.98 -11.25
C LEU A 74 -2.39 12.68 -10.47
N ARG A 75 -3.44 11.91 -10.75
CA ARG A 75 -3.69 10.64 -10.06
C ARG A 75 -2.59 9.62 -10.32
N MET A 76 -2.10 9.50 -11.56
CA MET A 76 -0.99 8.62 -11.89
C MET A 76 0.28 9.00 -11.13
N GLN A 77 0.56 10.31 -11.04
CA GLN A 77 1.71 10.82 -10.30
C GLN A 77 1.59 10.59 -8.79
N LEU A 78 0.41 10.82 -8.21
CA LEU A 78 0.14 10.55 -6.79
C LEU A 78 0.20 9.05 -6.47
N THR A 79 -0.22 8.19 -7.39
CA THR A 79 -0.14 6.73 -7.23
C THR A 79 1.31 6.27 -7.12
N GLY A 80 2.19 6.72 -8.03
CA GLY A 80 3.62 6.40 -7.93
C GLY A 80 4.28 7.00 -6.67
N LEU A 81 3.82 8.18 -6.23
CA LEU A 81 4.32 8.81 -5.01
C LEU A 81 3.89 8.05 -3.75
N GLN A 82 2.65 7.55 -3.74
CA GLN A 82 2.13 6.68 -2.69
C GLN A 82 2.95 5.40 -2.58
N ASP A 83 3.26 4.75 -3.72
CA ASP A 83 4.11 3.56 -3.74
C ASP A 83 5.51 3.86 -3.16
N ASP A 84 6.14 4.95 -3.57
CA ASP A 84 7.48 5.31 -3.09
C ASP A 84 7.50 5.57 -1.58
N ILE A 85 6.47 6.22 -1.05
CA ILE A 85 6.32 6.45 0.40
C ILE A 85 6.08 5.12 1.12
N ASN A 86 5.19 4.27 0.61
CA ASN A 86 4.85 2.99 1.22
C ASN A 86 6.05 2.05 1.26
N ILE A 87 6.80 1.94 0.15
CA ILE A 87 8.03 1.16 0.08
C ILE A 87 9.03 1.67 1.11
N PHE A 88 9.28 2.98 1.12
CA PHE A 88 10.23 3.59 2.07
C PHE A 88 9.87 3.32 3.53
N LEU A 89 8.59 3.49 3.91
CA LEU A 89 8.15 3.23 5.27
C LEU A 89 8.20 1.75 5.63
N THR A 90 7.87 0.87 4.69
CA THR A 90 7.93 -0.59 4.87
C THR A 90 9.35 -1.07 5.11
N GLU A 91 10.30 -0.67 4.26
CA GLU A 91 11.73 -0.95 4.43
C GLU A 91 12.24 -0.47 5.80
N ARG A 92 11.81 0.72 6.24
CA ARG A 92 12.18 1.22 7.57
C ARG A 92 11.61 0.40 8.71
N MET A 93 10.36 -0.04 8.60
CA MET A 93 9.73 -0.93 9.57
C MET A 93 10.44 -2.28 9.62
N GLU A 94 10.83 -2.85 8.48
CA GLU A 94 11.60 -4.10 8.40
C GLU A 94 12.97 -3.97 9.07
N VAL A 95 13.72 -2.90 8.81
CA VAL A 95 15.00 -2.64 9.48
C VAL A 95 14.82 -2.49 11.00
N ALA A 96 13.75 -1.83 11.44
CA ALA A 96 13.43 -1.70 12.86
C ALA A 96 13.04 -3.05 13.48
N LYS A 97 12.25 -3.87 12.77
CA LYS A 97 11.88 -5.23 13.16
C LYS A 97 13.11 -6.12 13.26
N MET A 98 13.99 -6.17 12.26
CA MET A 98 15.22 -6.98 12.30
C MET A 98 16.16 -6.57 13.44
N LYS A 99 16.24 -5.27 13.76
CA LYS A 99 16.99 -4.78 14.94
C LYS A 99 16.35 -5.26 16.25
N LYS A 100 15.02 -5.36 16.32
CA LYS A 100 14.28 -5.92 17.46
C LYS A 100 14.27 -7.46 17.49
N SER A 101 14.21 -8.16 16.36
CA SER A 101 14.16 -9.63 16.32
C SER A 101 15.53 -10.25 16.60
N LYS A 102 16.63 -9.54 16.33
CA LYS A 102 17.93 -9.88 16.94
C LYS A 102 17.93 -9.87 18.48
N LEU A 103 16.90 -9.28 19.11
CA LEU A 103 16.68 -9.26 20.55
C LEU A 103 15.44 -10.07 20.99
N ALA A 104 14.59 -10.56 20.07
CA ALA A 104 13.36 -11.29 20.36
C ALA A 104 13.46 -12.72 19.81
N SER A 105 13.15 -13.72 20.65
CA SER A 105 13.27 -15.13 20.27
C SER A 105 12.27 -15.53 19.18
N ASP A 106 12.61 -16.52 18.34
CA ASP A 106 11.74 -17.16 17.33
C ASP A 106 10.32 -17.53 17.81
N ALA A 107 10.11 -17.67 19.12
CA ALA A 107 8.81 -17.90 19.74
C ALA A 107 7.84 -16.71 19.61
N GLU A 108 8.34 -15.48 19.57
CA GLU A 108 7.52 -14.27 19.48
C GLU A 108 7.08 -13.99 18.03
N GLU A 109 7.93 -14.34 17.06
CA GLU A 109 7.59 -14.28 15.63
C GLU A 109 6.42 -15.22 15.29
N LYS A 110 6.44 -16.45 15.82
CA LYS A 110 5.33 -17.40 15.66
C LYS A 110 4.02 -16.92 16.27
N ARG A 111 4.08 -16.23 17.41
CA ARG A 111 2.88 -15.72 18.09
C ARG A 111 2.21 -14.60 17.27
N ILE A 112 3.02 -13.75 16.65
CA ILE A 112 2.54 -12.68 15.77
C ILE A 112 1.90 -13.26 14.50
N GLU A 113 2.49 -14.31 13.90
CA GLU A 113 1.91 -15.00 12.75
C GLU A 113 0.55 -15.65 13.07
N GLU A 114 0.42 -16.29 14.23
CA GLU A 114 -0.85 -16.87 14.70
C GLU A 114 -1.91 -15.79 14.94
N GLU A 115 -1.53 -14.67 15.55
CA GLU A 115 -2.44 -13.54 15.80
C GLU A 115 -2.91 -12.89 14.50
N ILE A 116 -2.02 -12.71 13.51
CA ILE A 116 -2.38 -12.22 12.17
C ILE A 116 -3.37 -13.18 11.49
N LYS A 117 -3.16 -14.50 11.62
CA LYS A 117 -4.06 -15.50 11.04
C LYS A 117 -5.47 -15.41 11.63
N VAL A 118 -5.59 -15.26 12.96
CA VAL A 118 -6.88 -15.11 13.65
C VAL A 118 -7.59 -13.81 13.26
N LEU A 119 -6.85 -12.70 13.13
CA LEU A 119 -7.42 -11.42 12.71
C LEU A 119 -7.90 -11.43 11.25
N LEU A 120 -7.24 -12.20 10.39
CA LEU A 120 -7.57 -12.31 8.96
C LEU A 120 -8.69 -13.30 8.65
N ASP A 121 -8.93 -14.30 9.51
CA ASP A 121 -10.06 -15.22 9.38
C ASP A 121 -11.42 -14.52 9.65
N GLY A 122 -11.36 -13.28 10.18
CA GLY A 122 -12.53 -12.51 10.57
C GLY A 122 -13.17 -13.15 11.79
N GLY A 123 -12.90 -12.61 12.98
CA GLY A 123 -13.46 -13.10 14.24
C GLY A 123 -15.00 -13.10 14.26
N ASP A 124 -15.57 -14.15 13.70
CA ASP A 124 -17.00 -14.50 13.73
C ASP A 124 -17.17 -15.84 14.48
N ASP A 125 -16.30 -16.09 15.48
CA ASP A 125 -16.62 -17.03 16.55
C ASP A 125 -17.47 -16.27 17.56
N ASP A 126 -18.72 -16.08 17.17
CA ASP A 126 -19.82 -15.53 17.96
C ASP A 126 -20.17 -16.54 19.07
N ASN A 127 -19.22 -16.78 19.98
CA ASN A 127 -19.43 -17.63 21.15
C ASN A 127 -20.13 -16.81 22.24
N SER A 128 -21.43 -16.59 22.04
CA SER A 128 -22.36 -16.15 23.07
C SER A 128 -23.10 -17.34 23.70
N GLU A 129 -22.37 -18.39 24.10
CA GLU A 129 -22.87 -19.31 25.12
C GLU A 129 -22.46 -18.80 26.51
N THR A 130 -23.31 -18.00 27.16
CA THR A 130 -23.60 -18.12 28.60
C THR A 130 -24.70 -17.14 29.02
N GLU A 131 -25.88 -17.66 29.33
CA GLU A 131 -26.67 -17.21 30.50
C GLU A 131 -27.62 -18.35 30.90
N ASN A 132 -27.08 -19.27 31.70
CA ASN A 132 -27.86 -20.05 32.66
C ASN A 132 -28.22 -19.07 33.79
N GLU A 133 -29.50 -18.78 34.01
CA GLU A 133 -30.00 -18.38 35.32
C GLU A 133 -31.50 -18.71 35.47
N GLN A 134 -31.73 -19.77 36.25
CA GLN A 134 -32.90 -20.14 37.08
C GLN A 134 -34.26 -20.50 36.43
#